data_AF-A0A1G8GAI8-F1
#
_entry.id   AF-A0A1G8GAI8-F1
#
_cell.length_a   1.000
_cell.length_b   1.000
_cell.length_c   1.000
_cell.angle_alpha   90.00
_cell.angle_beta   90.00
_cell.angle_gamma   90.00
#
_symmetry.space_group_name_H-M   'P 1'
#
loop_
_entity.id
_entity.type
_entity.pdbx_description
1 polymer ?
#
loop_
_entity_poly.entity_id
_entity_poly.type
_entity_poly.pdbx_seq_one_letter_code
_entity_poly.pdbx_strand_id
1 'polypeptide(L)'
;MTRENNLSIAKLFLERIGSGESAQAIAEMFSDELHWNVPGDTGVLPWIGYKTGRLAVTDFLRDSGQMLERVALEVHEILASDDRAIILGDLASRVVSTGKTIETPYAIVLTLHEGKITRFLMLEDSFATAMAARVE
;
A
#
# COMPACT_ATOMS: atom_id res chain seq x y z
N MET A 1 -10.04 10.48 -17.64
CA MET A 1 -8.63 10.07 -17.85
C MET A 1 -8.62 8.83 -18.73
N THR A 2 -7.49 8.47 -19.32
CA THR A 2 -7.37 7.25 -20.14
C THR A 2 -6.78 6.11 -19.32
N ARG A 3 -7.08 4.87 -19.71
CA ARG A 3 -6.45 3.65 -19.19
C ARG A 3 -4.91 3.74 -19.15
N GLU A 4 -4.31 4.29 -20.19
CA GLU A 4 -2.85 4.45 -20.30
C GLU A 4 -2.30 5.42 -19.24
N ASN A 5 -3.00 6.52 -18.99
CA ASN A 5 -2.60 7.47 -17.93
C ASN A 5 -2.67 6.82 -16.54
N ASN A 6 -3.72 6.06 -16.25
CA ASN A 6 -3.87 5.38 -14.96
C ASN A 6 -2.81 4.30 -14.76
N LEU A 7 -2.47 3.56 -15.83
CA LEU A 7 -1.37 2.60 -15.81
C LEU A 7 -0.03 3.29 -15.51
N SER A 8 0.24 4.45 -16.13
CA SER A 8 1.45 5.23 -15.88
C SER A 8 1.52 5.73 -14.44
N ILE A 9 0.41 6.18 -13.85
CA ILE A 9 0.36 6.60 -12.44
C ILE A 9 0.65 5.42 -11.50
N ALA A 10 0.11 4.23 -11.77
CA ALA A 10 0.38 3.05 -10.96
C ALA A 10 1.85 2.60 -11.04
N LYS A 11 2.46 2.66 -12.23
CA LYS A 11 3.89 2.38 -12.41
C LYS A 11 4.76 3.40 -11.67
N LEU A 12 4.44 4.69 -11.80
CA LEU A 12 5.11 5.75 -11.08
C LEU A 12 5.00 5.53 -9.57
N PHE A 13 3.82 5.15 -9.06
CA PHE A 13 3.62 4.88 -7.63
C PHE A 13 4.57 3.78 -7.12
N LEU A 14 4.70 2.68 -7.85
CA LEU A 14 5.65 1.60 -7.53
C LEU A 14 7.10 2.08 -7.60
N GLU A 15 7.46 2.86 -8.62
CA GLU A 15 8.80 3.44 -8.76
C GLU A 15 9.16 4.34 -7.58
N ARG A 16 8.27 5.23 -7.16
CA ARG A 16 8.52 6.14 -6.02
C ARG A 16 8.72 5.39 -4.71
N ILE A 17 7.91 4.36 -4.46
CA ILE A 17 8.06 3.50 -3.28
C ILE A 17 9.37 2.70 -3.33
N GLY A 18 9.72 2.15 -4.50
CA GLY A 18 10.91 1.31 -4.67
C GLY A 18 12.24 2.09 -4.67
N SER A 19 12.24 3.34 -5.13
CA SER A 19 13.44 4.19 -5.22
C SER A 19 13.83 4.89 -3.92
N GLY A 20 13.01 4.75 -2.86
CA GLY A 20 13.25 5.43 -1.58
C GLY A 20 12.97 6.93 -1.64
N GLU A 21 12.08 7.37 -2.53
CA GLU A 21 11.67 8.77 -2.61
C GLU A 21 11.03 9.24 -1.30
N SER A 22 11.07 10.55 -1.04
CA SER A 22 10.55 11.09 0.21
C SER A 22 9.05 10.77 0.39
N ALA A 23 8.64 10.53 1.63
CA ALA A 23 7.25 10.27 1.95
C ALA A 23 6.30 11.38 1.46
N GLN A 24 6.77 12.63 1.46
CA GLN A 24 6.02 13.78 0.97
C GLN A 24 5.77 13.68 -0.55
N ALA A 25 6.79 13.35 -1.34
CA ALA A 25 6.67 13.21 -2.78
C ALA A 25 5.75 12.04 -3.17
N ILE A 26 5.77 10.93 -2.43
CA ILE A 26 4.81 9.84 -2.63
C ILE A 26 3.40 10.30 -2.26
N ALA A 27 3.23 10.99 -1.12
CA ALA A 27 1.93 11.49 -0.67
C ALA A 27 1.30 12.50 -1.63
N GLU A 28 2.11 13.26 -2.38
CA GLU A 28 1.63 14.18 -3.42
C GLU A 28 0.93 13.47 -4.59
N MET A 29 1.11 12.16 -4.77
CA MET A 29 0.34 11.38 -5.76
C MET A 29 -1.14 11.23 -5.35
N PHE A 30 -1.45 11.46 -4.08
CA PHE A 30 -2.77 11.25 -3.50
C PHE A 30 -3.54 12.57 -3.32
N SER A 31 -4.87 12.50 -3.40
CA SER A 31 -5.73 13.65 -3.13
C SER A 31 -5.66 14.06 -1.66
N ASP A 32 -6.00 15.32 -1.37
CA ASP A 32 -6.14 15.80 0.02
C ASP A 32 -7.20 15.01 0.80
N GLU A 33 -8.23 14.52 0.12
CA GLU A 33 -9.34 13.74 0.67
C GLU A 33 -9.18 12.22 0.45
N LEU A 34 -7.93 11.71 0.34
CA LEU A 34 -7.67 10.28 0.12
C LEU A 34 -8.51 9.38 1.04
N HIS A 35 -9.14 8.35 0.50
CA HIS A 35 -9.72 7.24 1.27
C HIS A 35 -8.75 6.06 1.29
N TRP A 36 -8.19 5.77 2.46
CA TRP A 36 -7.27 4.64 2.68
C TRP A 36 -7.99 3.48 3.33
N ASN A 37 -7.70 2.26 2.90
CA ASN A 37 -8.15 1.05 3.56
C ASN A 37 -7.16 -0.12 3.39
N VAL A 38 -6.80 -0.77 4.49
CA VAL A 38 -6.17 -2.09 4.50
C VAL A 38 -6.99 -2.98 5.43
N PRO A 39 -7.92 -3.81 4.93
CA PRO A 39 -8.77 -4.62 5.79
C PRO A 39 -7.98 -5.60 6.64
N GLY A 40 -8.29 -5.69 7.93
CA GLY A 40 -7.66 -6.63 8.85
C GLY A 40 -7.88 -6.27 10.31
N ASP A 41 -7.06 -6.85 11.19
CA ASP A 41 -7.07 -6.56 12.63
C ASP A 41 -6.45 -5.18 12.92
N THR A 42 -7.26 -4.18 13.23
CA THR A 42 -6.80 -2.80 13.48
C THR A 42 -5.93 -2.66 14.73
N GLY A 43 -5.82 -3.69 15.56
CA GLY A 43 -5.03 -3.67 16.80
C GLY A 43 -3.56 -4.04 16.64
N VAL A 44 -3.14 -4.54 15.47
CA VAL A 44 -1.79 -5.14 15.32
C VAL A 44 -0.78 -4.27 14.57
N LEU A 45 -1.21 -3.48 13.57
CA LEU A 45 -0.34 -2.57 12.81
C LEU A 45 -1.09 -1.26 12.53
N PRO A 46 -0.40 -0.10 12.58
CA PRO A 46 -1.06 1.21 12.61
C PRO A 46 -1.74 1.59 11.29
N TRP A 47 -1.36 0.98 10.16
CA TRP A 47 -1.94 1.25 8.84
C TRP A 47 -3.16 0.38 8.50
N ILE A 48 -3.47 -0.64 9.30
CA ILE A 48 -4.63 -1.50 9.10
C ILE A 48 -5.91 -0.72 9.45
N GLY A 49 -6.95 -0.89 8.62
CA GLY A 49 -8.24 -0.24 8.73
C GLY A 49 -8.39 0.99 7.84
N TYR A 50 -9.44 1.76 8.14
CA TYR A 50 -9.83 2.95 7.37
C TYR A 50 -9.12 4.21 7.88
N LYS A 51 -8.62 5.03 6.95
CA LYS A 51 -8.09 6.38 7.24
C LYS A 51 -8.49 7.34 6.13
N THR A 52 -8.42 8.63 6.43
CA THR A 52 -8.71 9.71 5.47
C THR A 52 -7.56 10.71 5.39
N GLY A 53 -7.33 11.22 4.18
CA GLY A 53 -6.36 12.27 3.88
C GLY A 53 -4.94 11.76 3.64
N ARG A 54 -4.15 12.59 2.94
CA ARG A 54 -2.80 12.21 2.48
C ARG A 54 -1.80 11.93 3.61
N LEU A 55 -2.08 12.38 4.84
CA LEU A 55 -1.27 12.05 6.01
C LEU A 55 -1.20 10.54 6.28
N ALA A 56 -2.25 9.79 5.92
CA ALA A 56 -2.25 8.33 6.01
C ALA A 56 -1.11 7.69 5.21
N VAL A 57 -0.71 8.31 4.08
CA VAL A 57 0.39 7.81 3.23
C VAL A 57 1.73 8.06 3.90
N THR A 58 1.95 9.27 4.41
CA THR A 58 3.21 9.61 5.10
C THR A 58 3.38 8.80 6.38
N ASP A 59 2.30 8.62 7.15
CA ASP A 59 2.30 7.78 8.35
C ASP A 59 2.57 6.32 7.99
N PHE A 60 1.92 5.79 6.96
CA PHE A 60 2.19 4.42 6.48
C PHE A 60 3.65 4.21 6.08
N LEU A 61 4.25 5.13 5.31
CA LEU A 61 5.64 5.00 4.86
C LEU A 61 6.62 5.05 6.04
N ARG A 62 6.38 5.94 7.00
CA ARG A 62 7.18 6.03 8.23
C ARG A 62 7.04 4.76 9.07
N ASP A 63 5.81 4.38 9.40
CA ASP A 63 5.53 3.30 10.34
C ASP A 63 5.94 1.94 9.75
N SER A 64 5.64 1.69 8.47
CA SER A 64 6.08 0.45 7.79
C SER A 64 7.60 0.36 7.68
N GLY A 65 8.31 1.47 7.48
CA GLY A 65 9.78 1.51 7.47
C GLY A 65 10.42 1.23 8.83
N GLN A 66 9.69 1.43 9.93
CA GLN A 66 10.16 1.14 11.29
C GLN A 66 9.74 -0.25 11.77
N MET A 67 8.56 -0.72 11.37
CA MET A 67 7.94 -1.93 11.91
C MET A 67 8.16 -3.17 11.04
N LEU A 68 8.51 -3.00 9.77
CA LEU A 68 8.73 -4.09 8.84
C LEU A 68 10.13 -4.03 8.24
N GLU A 69 10.75 -5.21 8.13
CA GLU A 69 11.83 -5.44 7.19
C GLU A 69 11.26 -6.02 5.90
N ARG A 70 11.48 -5.33 4.77
CA ARG A 70 11.03 -5.78 3.45
C ARG A 70 11.92 -6.92 2.97
N VAL A 71 11.35 -8.10 2.76
CA VAL A 71 12.07 -9.30 2.29
C VAL A 71 11.92 -9.44 0.78
N ALA A 72 10.69 -9.37 0.28
CA ALA A 72 10.38 -9.42 -1.15
C ALA A 72 9.15 -8.59 -1.48
N LEU A 73 9.14 -8.00 -2.68
CA LEU A 73 7.97 -7.38 -3.28
C LEU A 73 8.00 -7.70 -4.77
N GLU A 74 7.19 -8.65 -5.19
CA GLU A 74 7.07 -9.05 -6.58
C GLU A 74 5.80 -8.42 -7.17
N VAL A 75 5.92 -7.89 -8.38
CA VAL A 75 4.79 -7.33 -9.13
C VAL A 75 4.56 -8.24 -10.33
N HIS A 76 3.41 -8.90 -10.34
CA HIS A 76 3.05 -9.85 -11.39
C HIS A 76 2.32 -9.15 -12.53
N GLU A 77 1.39 -8.27 -12.19
CA GLU A 77 0.53 -7.64 -13.18
C GLU A 77 0.06 -6.26 -12.71
N ILE A 78 -0.10 -5.36 -13.68
CA ILE A 78 -0.77 -4.07 -13.46
C ILE A 78 -1.90 -3.94 -14.49
N LEU A 79 -3.13 -3.95 -14.00
CA LEU A 79 -4.35 -3.78 -14.79
C LEU A 79 -4.87 -2.36 -14.62
N ALA A 80 -5.40 -1.75 -15.67
CA ALA A 80 -5.98 -0.41 -15.60
C ALA A 80 -7.30 -0.32 -16.37
N SER A 81 -8.23 0.46 -15.82
CA SER A 81 -9.50 0.89 -16.42
C SER A 81 -9.54 2.42 -16.51
N ASP A 82 -10.71 2.99 -16.81
CA ASP A 82 -10.90 4.45 -16.95
C ASP A 82 -10.69 5.22 -15.64
N ASP A 83 -10.97 4.60 -14.50
CA ASP A 83 -10.94 5.21 -13.15
C ASP A 83 -10.06 4.44 -12.15
N ARG A 84 -9.50 3.28 -12.52
CA ARG A 84 -8.74 2.43 -11.60
C ARG A 84 -7.44 1.91 -12.20
N ALA A 85 -6.51 1.61 -11.30
CA ALA A 85 -5.39 0.73 -11.56
C ALA A 85 -5.29 -0.31 -10.43
N ILE A 86 -5.00 -1.56 -10.78
CA ILE A 86 -4.87 -2.68 -9.86
C ILE A 86 -3.47 -3.26 -10.04
N ILE A 87 -2.74 -3.38 -8.95
CA ILE A 87 -1.41 -3.99 -8.90
C ILE A 87 -1.56 -5.32 -8.18
N LEU A 88 -1.13 -6.41 -8.81
CA LEU A 88 -1.16 -7.76 -8.29
C LEU A 88 0.26 -8.29 -8.13
N GLY A 89 0.48 -9.07 -7.08
CA GLY A 89 1.76 -9.74 -6.88
C GLY A 89 1.83 -10.48 -5.55
N ASP A 90 3.04 -10.84 -5.17
CA ASP A 90 3.36 -11.46 -3.89
C ASP A 90 4.29 -10.56 -3.08
N LEU A 91 4.16 -10.58 -1.76
CA LEU A 91 5.05 -9.87 -0.86
C LEU A 91 5.52 -10.78 0.27
N ALA A 92 6.73 -10.49 0.75
CA ALA A 92 7.27 -11.03 1.99
C ALA A 92 7.81 -9.90 2.85
N SER A 93 7.39 -9.84 4.11
CA SER A 93 7.85 -8.84 5.08
C SER A 93 8.01 -9.46 6.46
N ARG A 94 9.12 -9.16 7.14
CA ARG A 94 9.36 -9.60 8.51
C ARG A 94 8.95 -8.51 9.49
N VAL A 95 8.08 -8.84 10.44
CA VAL A 95 7.69 -7.92 11.50
C VAL A 95 8.83 -7.80 12.51
N VAL A 96 9.33 -6.59 12.72
CA VAL A 96 10.51 -6.33 13.56
C VAL A 96 10.30 -6.76 15.01
N SER A 97 9.13 -6.46 15.58
CA SER A 97 8.83 -6.72 16.99
C SER A 97 8.68 -8.20 17.34
N THR A 98 8.16 -9.01 16.42
CA THR A 98 7.87 -10.43 16.66
C THR A 98 8.89 -11.36 15.99
N GLY A 99 9.66 -10.86 15.03
CA GLY A 99 10.55 -11.65 14.17
C GLY A 99 9.84 -12.58 13.19
N LYS A 100 8.50 -12.59 13.16
CA LYS A 100 7.69 -13.45 12.28
C LYS A 100 7.63 -12.86 10.87
N THR A 101 7.58 -13.72 9.86
CA THR A 101 7.44 -13.32 8.45
C THR A 101 5.99 -13.44 8.01
N ILE A 102 5.53 -12.42 7.30
CA ILE A 102 4.29 -12.41 6.51
C ILE A 102 4.70 -12.74 5.07
N GLU A 103 4.09 -13.76 4.48
CA GLU A 103 4.23 -14.12 3.06
C GLU A 103 2.82 -14.26 2.49
N THR A 104 2.48 -13.43 1.51
CA THR A 104 1.08 -13.35 1.04
C THR A 104 0.96 -12.75 -0.36
N PRO A 105 0.02 -13.25 -1.18
CA PRO A 105 -0.41 -12.52 -2.36
C PRO A 105 -1.11 -11.23 -1.94
N TYR A 106 -0.95 -10.18 -2.75
CA TYR A 106 -1.62 -8.92 -2.53
C TYR A 106 -2.30 -8.38 -3.79
N ALA A 107 -3.29 -7.51 -3.55
CA ALA A 107 -3.84 -6.62 -4.54
C ALA A 107 -3.90 -5.18 -4.00
N ILE A 108 -3.26 -4.24 -4.69
CA ILE A 108 -3.43 -2.81 -4.44
C ILE A 108 -4.38 -2.25 -5.50
N VAL A 109 -5.55 -1.77 -5.07
CA VAL A 109 -6.55 -1.12 -5.92
C VAL A 109 -6.47 0.39 -5.70
N LEU A 110 -6.02 1.09 -6.73
CA LEU A 110 -5.97 2.54 -6.80
C LEU A 110 -7.20 3.03 -7.56
N THR A 111 -7.99 3.92 -6.96
CA THR A 111 -8.99 4.72 -7.70
C THR A 111 -8.41 6.08 -7.97
N LEU A 112 -8.53 6.55 -9.21
CA LEU A 112 -7.91 7.76 -9.68
C LEU A 112 -8.96 8.77 -10.16
N HIS A 113 -8.74 10.04 -9.82
CA HIS A 113 -9.53 11.16 -10.31
C HIS A 113 -8.58 12.34 -10.57
N GLU A 114 -8.71 13.00 -11.72
CA GLU A 114 -7.90 14.18 -12.09
C GLU A 114 -6.39 14.04 -11.86
N GLY A 115 -5.83 12.86 -12.13
CA GLY A 115 -4.40 12.57 -12.00
C GLY A 115 -3.94 12.30 -10.56
N LYS A 116 -4.86 12.24 -9.59
CA LYS A 116 -4.58 11.90 -8.19
C LYS A 116 -5.20 10.56 -7.82
N ILE A 117 -4.56 9.85 -6.90
CA ILE A 117 -5.14 8.68 -6.25
C ILE A 117 -6.10 9.17 -5.16
N THR A 118 -7.39 8.90 -5.33
CA THR A 118 -8.44 9.29 -4.38
C THR A 118 -8.83 8.16 -3.43
N ARG A 119 -8.57 6.91 -3.81
CA ARG A 119 -8.76 5.75 -2.94
C ARG A 119 -7.60 4.77 -3.07
N PHE A 120 -7.09 4.33 -1.93
CA PHE A 120 -6.11 3.26 -1.78
C PHE A 120 -6.75 2.10 -1.02
N LEU A 121 -6.79 0.92 -1.63
CA LEU A 121 -7.18 -0.33 -0.98
C LEU A 121 -6.09 -1.36 -1.19
N MET A 122 -5.51 -1.88 -0.11
CA MET A 122 -4.64 -3.04 -0.17
C MET A 122 -5.36 -4.25 0.42
N LEU A 123 -5.39 -5.34 -0.34
CA LEU A 123 -5.91 -6.63 0.08
C LEU A 123 -4.71 -7.58 0.18
N GLU A 124 -4.60 -8.24 1.32
CA GLU A 124 -3.58 -9.24 1.64
C GLU A 124 -4.22 -10.28 2.57
N ASP A 125 -3.50 -11.35 2.93
CA ASP A 125 -3.96 -12.29 3.96
C ASP A 125 -3.94 -11.62 5.34
N SER A 126 -5.07 -10.97 5.65
CA SER A 126 -5.27 -10.26 6.92
C SER A 126 -5.12 -11.17 8.16
N PHE A 127 -5.39 -12.48 8.03
CA PHE A 127 -5.22 -13.42 9.12
C PHE A 127 -3.72 -13.70 9.35
N ALA A 128 -2.97 -13.99 8.29
CA ALA A 128 -1.52 -14.17 8.36
C ALA A 128 -0.82 -12.91 8.91
N THR A 129 -1.19 -11.73 8.40
CA THR A 129 -0.69 -10.45 8.91
C THR A 129 -0.95 -10.29 10.41
N ALA A 130 -2.18 -10.56 10.87
CA ALA A 130 -2.52 -10.44 12.29
C ALA A 130 -1.75 -11.43 13.18
N MET A 131 -1.59 -12.68 12.74
CA MET A 131 -0.85 -13.71 13.48
C MET A 131 0.65 -13.40 13.57
N ALA A 132 1.23 -12.80 12.53
CA ALA A 132 2.61 -12.39 12.51
C ALA A 132 2.87 -11.14 13.37
N ALA A 133 1.97 -10.16 13.36
CA ALA A 133 2.16 -8.88 14.03
C ALA A 133 1.81 -8.87 15.53
N ARG A 134 0.98 -9.81 15.98
CA ARG A 134 0.58 -9.90 17.38
C ARG A 134 1.77 -10.26 18.28
N VAL A 135 2.06 -9.37 19.23
CA VAL A 135 2.99 -9.60 20.34
C VAL A 135 2.23 -10.36 21.44
N GLU A 136 2.83 -11.43 21.95
CA GLU A 136 2.31 -12.20 23.09
C GLU A 136 2.59 -11.51 24.43
#